data_AF-A0A812D4D9-F1
#
_entry.id   AF-A0A812D4D9-F1
#
_cell.length_a   1.000
_cell.length_b   1.000
_cell.length_c   1.000
_cell.angle_alpha   90.00
_cell.angle_beta   90.00
_cell.angle_gamma   90.00
#
_symmetry.space_group_name_H-M   'P 1'
#
loop_
_entity.id
_entity.type
_entity.pdbx_description
1 polymer ?
#
loop_
_entity_poly.entity_id
_entity_poly.type
_entity_poly.pdbx_seq_one_letter_code
_entity_poly.pdbx_strand_id
1 'polypeptide(L)'
;MLTRKTNYTLQAANGSSIQTYGETSLTLNLAFRRSFPWVFTIAQVRTPILGADFLAHFNLSVNMSSLSLEDKTTNITRKGVTFIYTSTCISATLPEANGMQDLLQKYSQITTPFRYTETVRRNAEHHIDTTSPPTHSSPRRLRPDKYKLAV
;
A
#
# COMPACT_ATOMS: atom_id res chain seq x y z
N MET A 1 33.20 6.92 6.19
CA MET A 1 33.12 8.39 6.35
C MET A 1 31.84 8.85 5.67
N LEU A 2 30.91 9.46 6.42
CA LEU A 2 29.64 10.00 5.87
C LEU A 2 29.99 11.14 4.93
N THR A 3 29.64 11.02 3.65
CA THR A 3 30.34 11.81 2.61
C THR A 3 29.54 12.98 2.06
N ARG A 4 28.24 13.10 2.34
CA ARG A 4 27.42 14.17 1.77
C ARG A 4 26.10 14.35 2.52
N LYS A 5 25.70 15.60 2.79
CA LYS A 5 24.35 15.94 3.29
C LYS A 5 23.34 15.74 2.16
N THR A 6 22.22 15.08 2.45
CA THR A 6 21.17 14.86 1.43
C THR A 6 20.48 16.18 1.06
N ASN A 7 20.18 16.37 -0.22
CA ASN A 7 19.46 17.55 -0.73
C ASN A 7 17.92 17.40 -0.65
N TYR A 8 17.44 16.38 0.04
CA TYR A 8 16.02 16.06 0.20
C TYR A 8 15.73 15.68 1.64
N THR A 9 14.46 15.83 2.01
CA THR A 9 13.91 15.42 3.30
C THR A 9 13.07 14.17 3.08
N LEU A 10 13.34 13.12 3.86
CA LEU A 10 12.52 11.92 3.86
C LEU A 10 11.30 12.13 4.77
N GLN A 11 10.13 11.68 4.35
CA GLN A 11 8.89 11.79 5.12
C GLN A 11 8.32 10.39 5.37
N ALA A 12 7.92 10.13 6.62
CA ALA A 12 7.23 8.90 6.99
C ALA A 12 5.75 8.96 6.58
N ALA A 13 5.07 7.81 6.56
CA ALA A 13 3.65 7.71 6.20
C ALA A 13 2.71 8.53 7.10
N ASN A 14 3.13 8.86 8.32
CA ASN A 14 2.41 9.73 9.24
C ASN A 14 2.68 11.23 9.03
N GLY A 15 3.40 11.60 7.96
CA GLY A 15 3.75 12.97 7.64
C GLY A 15 4.94 13.55 8.41
N SER A 16 5.50 12.83 9.38
CA SER A 16 6.69 13.30 10.12
C SER A 16 7.96 13.23 9.27
N SER A 17 8.86 14.20 9.47
CA SER A 17 10.18 14.19 8.84
C SER A 17 11.08 13.10 9.45
N ILE A 18 11.75 12.33 8.61
CA ILE A 18 12.77 11.37 9.01
C ILE A 18 14.13 12.06 8.95
N GLN A 19 14.86 12.07 10.06
CA GLN A 19 16.20 12.66 10.12
C GLN A 19 17.17 11.85 9.24
N THR A 20 17.94 12.53 8.40
CA THR A 20 19.03 11.94 7.62
C THR A 20 20.38 12.46 8.11
N TYR A 21 21.40 11.61 8.03
CA TYR A 21 22.75 11.89 8.51
C TYR A 21 23.79 11.91 7.36
N GLY A 22 23.31 11.72 6.13
CA GLY A 22 24.09 11.78 4.90
C GLY A 22 24.01 10.50 4.10
N GLU A 23 25.00 10.31 3.23
CA GLU A 23 25.07 9.17 2.31
C GLU A 23 26.29 8.28 2.59
N THR A 24 26.16 6.99 2.29
CA THR A 24 27.24 6.00 2.31
C THR A 24 27.15 5.07 1.11
N SER A 25 28.30 4.77 0.49
CA SER A 25 28.38 3.73 -0.54
C SER A 25 28.52 2.36 0.12
N LEU A 26 27.65 1.41 -0.24
CA LEU A 26 27.70 0.02 0.22
C LEU A 26 27.46 -0.90 -0.96
N THR A 27 28.13 -2.06 -0.94
CA THR A 27 27.89 -3.13 -1.90
C THR A 27 27.15 -4.25 -1.21
N LEU A 28 25.87 -4.42 -1.54
CA LEU A 28 25.07 -5.50 -0.95
C LEU A 28 25.30 -6.82 -1.68
N ASN A 29 25.28 -7.92 -0.93
CA ASN A 29 25.15 -9.27 -1.46
C ASN A 29 23.82 -9.85 -0.98
N LEU A 30 22.86 -9.94 -1.89
CA LEU A 30 21.52 -10.47 -1.64
C LEU A 30 21.38 -11.96 -2.06
N ALA A 31 22.51 -12.65 -2.26
CA ALA A 31 22.57 -14.05 -2.69
C ALA A 31 21.92 -14.35 -4.06
N PHE A 32 21.90 -13.38 -4.97
CA PHE A 32 21.51 -13.53 -6.38
C PHE A 32 22.70 -13.78 -7.31
N ARG A 33 23.85 -14.22 -6.78
CA ARG A 33 25.11 -14.45 -7.54
C ARG A 33 25.68 -13.20 -8.23
N ARG A 34 25.32 -12.02 -7.72
CA ARG A 34 25.91 -10.73 -8.11
C ARG A 34 25.88 -9.74 -6.95
N SER A 35 26.69 -8.70 -7.08
CA SER A 35 26.80 -7.61 -6.13
C SER A 35 25.92 -6.44 -6.53
N PHE A 36 25.47 -5.67 -5.54
CA PHE A 36 24.59 -4.50 -5.72
C PHE A 36 25.24 -3.26 -5.10
N PRO A 37 26.17 -2.58 -5.81
CA PRO A 37 26.82 -1.36 -5.33
C PRO A 37 25.85 -0.19 -5.40
N TRP A 38 25.60 0.48 -4.28
CA TRP A 38 24.62 1.57 -4.20
C TRP A 38 25.01 2.62 -3.15
N VAL A 39 24.59 3.86 -3.38
CA VAL A 39 24.73 4.95 -2.42
C VAL A 39 23.46 5.04 -1.58
N PHE A 40 23.53 4.63 -0.32
CA PHE A 40 22.41 4.62 0.60
C PHE A 40 22.36 5.90 1.43
N THR A 41 21.15 6.38 1.69
CA THR A 41 20.90 7.40 2.71
C THR A 41 20.94 6.77 4.09
N ILE A 42 21.69 7.38 4.99
CA ILE A 42 21.68 7.03 6.40
C ILE A 42 20.58 7.86 7.06
N ALA A 43 19.53 7.17 7.49
CA ALA A 43 18.32 7.77 8.05
C ALA A 43 17.98 7.17 9.41
N GLN A 44 17.29 7.93 10.25
CA GLN A 44 16.79 7.49 11.55
C GLN A 44 15.56 6.59 11.38
N VAL A 45 15.78 5.35 10.92
CA VAL A 45 14.75 4.32 10.75
C VAL A 45 15.07 3.09 11.58
N ARG A 46 14.04 2.39 12.08
CA ARG A 46 14.21 1.18 12.89
C ARG A 46 14.70 -0.03 12.09
N THR A 47 14.28 -0.11 10.83
CA THR A 47 14.60 -1.22 9.94
C THR A 47 15.14 -0.64 8.62
N PRO A 48 16.27 -1.15 8.11
CA PRO A 48 16.77 -0.75 6.79
C PRO A 48 15.76 -1.06 5.68
N ILE A 49 15.63 -0.17 4.69
CA ILE A 49 14.65 -0.27 3.61
C ILE A 49 15.39 -0.22 2.27
N LEU A 50 15.03 -1.13 1.36
CA LEU A 50 15.39 -1.01 -0.05
C LEU A 50 14.26 -0.27 -0.77
N GLY A 51 14.59 0.88 -1.36
CA GLY A 51 13.62 1.70 -2.08
C GLY A 51 13.26 1.14 -3.44
N ALA A 52 12.18 1.65 -4.02
CA ALA A 52 11.73 1.27 -5.37
C ALA A 52 12.75 1.67 -6.45
N ASP A 53 13.52 2.73 -6.20
CA ASP A 53 14.66 3.19 -7.01
C ASP A 53 15.76 2.12 -7.12
N PHE A 54 16.16 1.53 -5.99
CA PHE A 54 17.11 0.42 -5.95
C PHE A 54 16.57 -0.80 -6.70
N LEU A 55 15.31 -1.17 -6.44
CA LEU A 55 14.67 -2.32 -7.07
C LEU A 55 14.61 -2.16 -8.59
N ALA A 56 14.18 -0.99 -9.07
CA ALA A 56 14.10 -0.68 -10.49
C ALA A 56 15.49 -0.67 -11.14
N HIS A 57 16.49 -0.03 -10.52
CA HIS A 57 17.85 0.06 -11.06
C HIS A 57 18.46 -1.32 -11.30
N PHE A 58 18.24 -2.27 -10.38
CA PHE A 58 18.82 -3.60 -10.47
C PHE A 58 17.91 -4.66 -11.10
N ASN A 59 16.74 -4.26 -11.63
CA ASN A 59 15.75 -5.14 -12.24
C ASN A 59 15.26 -6.25 -11.26
N LEU A 60 14.96 -5.85 -10.03
CA LEU A 60 14.42 -6.71 -8.99
C LEU A 60 12.89 -6.58 -8.93
N SER A 61 12.18 -7.70 -8.87
CA SER A 61 10.72 -7.78 -8.81
C SER A 61 10.27 -8.37 -7.48
N VAL A 62 9.37 -7.68 -6.78
CA VAL A 62 8.77 -8.16 -5.53
C VAL A 62 7.45 -8.85 -5.84
N ASN A 63 7.32 -10.11 -5.42
CA ASN A 63 6.07 -10.85 -5.47
C ASN A 63 5.51 -10.98 -4.05
N MET A 64 4.42 -10.28 -3.78
CA MET A 64 3.77 -10.25 -2.46
C MET A 64 2.98 -11.52 -2.15
N SER A 65 2.47 -12.24 -3.15
CA SER A 65 1.68 -13.45 -2.91
C SER A 65 2.56 -14.63 -2.49
N SER A 66 3.73 -14.77 -3.11
CA SER A 66 4.74 -15.78 -2.73
C SER A 66 5.75 -15.28 -1.70
N LEU A 67 5.62 -14.03 -1.24
CA LEU A 67 6.56 -13.34 -0.37
C LEU A 67 8.00 -13.53 -0.87
N SER A 68 8.28 -13.20 -2.13
CA SER A 68 9.57 -13.45 -2.75
C SER A 68 10.11 -12.26 -3.52
N LEU A 69 11.43 -12.18 -3.60
CA LEU A 69 12.18 -11.23 -4.40
C LEU A 69 12.84 -11.98 -5.55
N GLU A 70 12.58 -11.56 -6.78
CA GLU A 70 13.12 -12.13 -8.00
C GLU A 70 14.12 -11.16 -8.63
N ASP A 71 15.30 -11.63 -8.97
CA ASP A 71 16.23 -10.90 -9.84
C ASP A 71 16.00 -11.31 -11.29
N LYS A 72 15.45 -10.40 -12.10
CA LYS A 72 15.14 -10.63 -13.51
C LYS A 72 16.38 -10.74 -14.39
N THR A 73 17.55 -10.35 -13.89
CA THR A 73 18.81 -10.48 -14.62
C THR A 73 19.37 -11.90 -14.50
N THR A 74 19.31 -12.48 -13.31
CA THR A 74 19.84 -13.82 -13.03
C THR A 74 18.77 -14.91 -13.03
N ASN A 75 17.49 -14.53 -13.10
CA ASN A 75 16.31 -15.39 -12.96
C ASN A 75 16.29 -16.20 -11.65
N ILE A 76 16.96 -15.69 -10.61
CA ILE A 76 16.97 -16.31 -9.28
C ILE A 76 15.89 -15.65 -8.44
N THR A 77 15.08 -16.47 -7.78
CA THR A 77 14.07 -16.02 -6.82
C THR A 77 14.46 -16.43 -5.40
N ARG A 78 14.28 -15.52 -4.44
CA ARG A 78 14.50 -15.75 -3.01
C ARG A 78 13.21 -15.48 -2.25
N LYS A 79 12.82 -16.43 -1.39
CA LYS A 79 11.72 -16.19 -0.44
C LYS A 79 12.18 -15.22 0.63
N GLY A 80 11.38 -14.19 0.85
CA GLY A 80 11.45 -13.32 2.01
C GLY A 80 10.84 -13.99 3.23
N VAL A 81 11.08 -13.37 4.39
CA VAL A 81 10.48 -13.76 5.67
C VAL A 81 9.71 -12.57 6.18
N THR A 82 8.48 -12.79 6.64
CA THR A 82 7.67 -11.74 7.25
C THR A 82 8.16 -11.50 8.67
N PHE A 83 8.53 -10.25 8.97
CA PHE A 83 8.68 -9.79 10.34
C PHE A 83 7.36 -9.13 10.78
N ILE A 84 6.84 -9.52 11.95
CA ILE A 84 5.65 -8.91 12.51
C ILE A 84 6.07 -7.63 13.24
N TYR A 85 5.58 -6.50 12.77
CA TYR A 85 5.63 -5.22 13.49
C TYR A 85 4.24 -4.59 13.47
N THR A 86 3.93 -3.82 14.51
CA THR A 86 2.75 -2.95 14.55
C THR A 86 2.97 -1.79 13.58
N SER A 87 2.68 -2.00 12.30
CA SER A 87 2.64 -0.91 11.33
C SER A 87 1.42 -0.04 11.59
N THR A 88 1.65 1.27 11.71
CA THR A 88 0.60 2.26 11.53
C THR A 88 0.16 2.13 10.07
N CYS A 89 -1.11 1.77 9.88
CA CYS A 89 -1.71 1.63 8.56
C CYS A 89 -1.52 2.91 7.74
N ILE A 90 -1.41 2.75 6.41
CA ILE A 90 -1.51 3.86 5.47
C ILE A 90 -2.92 4.43 5.61
N SER A 91 -3.05 5.56 6.30
CA SER A 91 -4.26 6.37 6.22
C SER A 91 -4.14 7.21 4.94
N ALA A 92 -5.14 7.12 4.06
CA ALA A 92 -5.24 7.92 2.84
C ALA A 92 -5.55 9.41 3.12
N THR A 93 -5.22 9.91 4.31
CA THR A 93 -5.32 11.32 4.65
C THR A 93 -4.16 12.05 3.99
N LEU A 94 -4.44 12.64 2.83
CA LEU A 94 -3.58 13.56 2.08
C LEU A 94 -2.86 14.52 3.05
N PRO A 95 -1.56 14.81 2.87
CA PRO A 95 -0.79 15.66 3.78
C PRO A 95 -1.17 17.16 3.74
N GLU A 96 -2.05 17.58 2.84
CA GLU A 96 -2.46 18.99 2.74
C GLU A 96 -3.57 19.31 3.75
N ALA A 97 -3.30 20.32 4.58
CA ALA A 97 -4.29 20.98 5.44
C ALA A 97 -5.31 21.73 4.58
N ASN A 98 -6.18 20.98 3.93
CA ASN A 98 -7.41 21.52 3.34
C ASN A 98 -8.57 21.26 4.30
N GLY A 99 -9.66 22.02 4.17
CA GLY A 99 -10.84 21.86 5.04
C GLY A 99 -11.48 20.46 5.02
N MET A 100 -11.05 19.58 4.09
CA MET A 100 -11.47 18.18 4.09
C MET A 100 -10.78 17.37 5.19
N GLN A 101 -9.56 17.69 5.60
CA GLN A 101 -8.93 17.04 6.76
C GLN A 101 -9.72 17.31 8.03
N ASP A 102 -10.10 18.57 8.29
CA ASP A 102 -10.91 18.93 9.46
C ASP A 102 -12.25 18.19 9.47
N LEU A 103 -12.86 18.05 8.28
CA LEU A 103 -14.11 17.33 8.12
C LEU A 103 -13.94 15.82 8.37
N LEU A 104 -12.91 15.19 7.80
CA LEU A 104 -12.63 13.78 7.99
C LEU A 104 -12.22 13.48 9.44
N GLN A 105 -11.51 14.40 10.11
CA GLN A 105 -11.17 14.27 11.52
C GLN A 105 -12.41 14.42 12.42
N LYS A 106 -13.29 15.38 12.10
CA LYS A 106 -14.59 15.56 12.76
C LYS A 106 -15.48 14.31 12.64
N TYR A 107 -15.37 13.59 11.53
CA TYR A 107 -16.15 12.36 11.26
C TYR A 107 -15.24 11.13 11.07
N SER A 108 -14.26 10.96 11.96
CA SER A 108 -13.24 9.89 11.85
C SER A 108 -13.82 8.48 11.74
N GLN A 109 -15.00 8.26 12.33
CA GLN A 109 -15.80 7.02 12.22
C GLN A 109 -16.09 6.55 10.78
N ILE A 110 -16.10 7.47 9.80
CA ILE A 110 -16.35 7.16 8.38
C ILE A 110 -15.09 6.53 7.74
N THR A 111 -13.91 6.98 8.17
CA THR A 111 -12.61 6.55 7.62
C THR A 111 -11.94 5.44 8.41
N THR A 112 -12.33 5.24 9.67
CA THR A 112 -11.84 4.14 10.49
C THR A 112 -12.50 2.83 10.03
N PRO A 113 -11.73 1.80 9.65
CA PRO A 113 -12.30 0.51 9.29
C PRO A 113 -13.09 -0.04 10.47
N PHE A 114 -14.38 -0.34 10.23
CA PHE A 114 -15.30 -0.84 11.23
C PHE A 114 -14.73 -2.10 11.87
N ARG A 115 -14.49 -2.10 13.18
CA ARG A 115 -14.20 -3.33 13.92
C ARG A 115 -15.51 -4.08 14.07
N TYR A 116 -15.65 -5.22 13.41
CA TYR A 116 -16.77 -6.17 13.55
C TYR A 116 -16.95 -6.74 14.98
N THR A 117 -16.27 -6.20 15.99
CA THR A 117 -16.34 -6.67 17.38
C THR A 117 -17.46 -6.03 18.18
N GLU A 118 -18.10 -4.97 17.69
CA GLU A 118 -19.28 -4.42 18.34
C GLU A 118 -20.51 -5.21 17.91
N THR A 119 -21.18 -5.82 18.89
CA THR A 119 -22.51 -6.40 18.68
C THR A 119 -23.43 -5.29 18.24
N VAL A 120 -23.78 -5.28 16.95
CA VAL A 120 -24.75 -4.33 16.40
C VAL A 120 -26.01 -4.45 17.26
N ARG A 121 -26.34 -3.41 18.03
CA ARG A 121 -27.65 -3.29 18.68
C ARG A 121 -28.69 -3.08 17.58
N ARG A 122 -29.07 -4.17 16.91
CA ARG A 122 -30.11 -4.16 15.86
C ARG A 122 -31.48 -4.11 16.54
N ASN A 123 -31.85 -2.93 17.05
CA ASN A 123 -33.25 -2.58 17.28
C ASN A 123 -33.83 -1.75 16.12
N ALA A 124 -33.05 -1.57 15.04
CA ALA A 124 -33.49 -0.92 13.82
C ALA A 124 -33.48 -1.94 12.69
N GLU A 125 -34.67 -2.26 12.19
CA GLU A 125 -34.87 -2.99 10.95
C GLU A 125 -35.14 -1.97 9.85
N HIS A 126 -34.37 -2.02 8.76
CA HIS A 126 -34.67 -1.23 7.57
C HIS A 126 -35.77 -1.93 6.79
N HIS A 127 -37.01 -1.47 6.94
CA HIS A 127 -38.13 -1.90 6.13
C HIS A 127 -38.29 -0.95 4.94
N ILE A 128 -38.39 -1.51 3.73
CA ILE A 128 -38.77 -0.73 2.54
C ILE A 128 -40.27 -0.96 2.36
N ASP A 129 -41.07 0.05 2.72
CA ASP A 129 -42.51 0.02 2.47
C ASP A 129 -42.75 -0.04 0.96
N THR A 130 -43.21 -1.19 0.47
CA THR A 130 -43.65 -1.35 -0.92
C THR A 130 -45.15 -1.57 -0.93
N THR A 131 -45.89 -0.67 -1.57
CA THR A 131 -47.36 -0.74 -1.66
C THR A 131 -47.84 -1.77 -2.70
N SER A 132 -46.93 -2.34 -3.48
CA SER A 132 -47.23 -3.29 -4.56
C SER A 132 -46.54 -4.63 -4.33
N PRO A 133 -47.10 -5.73 -4.85
CA PRO A 133 -46.41 -7.01 -4.89
C PRO A 133 -45.02 -6.88 -5.54
N PRO A 134 -44.04 -7.72 -5.17
CA PRO A 134 -42.73 -7.75 -5.80
C PRO A 134 -42.87 -7.87 -7.32
N THR A 135 -42.50 -6.83 -8.05
CA THR A 135 -42.49 -6.84 -9.52
C THR A 135 -41.28 -7.63 -9.98
N HIS A 136 -41.48 -8.91 -10.28
CA HIS A 136 -40.49 -9.72 -10.98
C HIS A 136 -40.57 -9.45 -12.49
N SER A 137 -39.43 -9.17 -13.12
CA SER A 137 -39.28 -9.15 -14.58
C SER A 137 -38.41 -10.32 -14.97
N SER A 138 -38.87 -11.18 -15.89
CA SER A 138 -38.00 -12.22 -16.43
C SER A 138 -36.81 -11.58 -17.17
N PRO A 139 -35.60 -12.19 -17.12
CA PRO A 139 -34.47 -11.72 -17.89
C PRO A 139 -34.85 -11.58 -19.35
N ARG A 140 -34.85 -10.35 -19.88
CA ARG A 140 -35.19 -10.13 -21.28
C ARG A 140 -33.99 -10.54 -22.12
N ARG A 141 -34.20 -11.43 -23.09
CA ARG A 141 -33.17 -11.77 -24.08
C ARG A 141 -32.65 -10.48 -24.72
N LEU A 142 -31.33 -10.30 -24.69
CA LEU A 142 -30.68 -9.22 -25.43
C LEU A 142 -30.98 -9.37 -26.92
N ARG A 143 -31.22 -8.25 -27.61
CA ARG A 143 -31.26 -8.27 -29.07
C ARG A 143 -29.91 -8.78 -29.61
N PRO A 144 -29.89 -9.50 -30.74
CA PRO A 144 -28.68 -10.15 -31.27
C PRO A 144 -27.47 -9.22 -31.35
N ASP A 145 -27.69 -7.96 -31.76
CA ASP A 145 -26.62 -6.97 -31.94
C ASP A 145 -25.97 -6.57 -30.60
N LYS A 146 -26.76 -6.52 -29.51
CA LYS A 146 -26.26 -6.24 -28.17
C LYS A 146 -25.64 -7.47 -27.51
N TYR A 147 -26.12 -8.68 -27.85
CA TYR A 147 -25.56 -9.92 -27.36
C TYR A 147 -24.14 -10.16 -27.90
N LYS A 148 -23.89 -9.85 -29.18
CA LYS A 148 -22.55 -9.96 -29.80
C LYS A 148 -21.49 -9.04 -29.17
N LEU A 149 -21.89 -7.96 -28.51
CA LEU A 149 -20.98 -7.01 -27.84
C LEU A 149 -20.68 -7.41 -26.38
N ALA A 150 -21.44 -8.36 -25.82
CA ALA A 150 -21.35 -8.77 -24.42
C ALA A 150 -20.59 -10.10 -24.22
N VAL A 151 -20.09 -10.71 -25.29
CA VAL A 151 -19.31 -11.97 -25.31
C VAL A 151 -17.88 -11.66 -25.72
#